data_AF-A0A9N8VQB1-F1
#
_entry.id   AF-A0A9N8VQB1-F1
#
_cell.length_a   1.000
_cell.length_b   1.000
_cell.length_c   1.000
_cell.angle_alpha   90.00
_cell.angle_beta   90.00
_cell.angle_gamma   90.00
#
_symmetry.space_group_name_H-M   'P 1'
#
loop_
_entity.id
_entity.type
_entity.pdbx_description
1 polymer ?
#
loop_
_entity_poly.entity_id
_entity_poly.type
_entity_poly.pdbx_seq_one_letter_code
_entity_poly.pdbx_strand_id
1 'polypeptide(L)'
;MTTATTPFMSADQCVKTITVSNANVSPLIKGIPVTYILEKLHQLGPNYFNDKSTAYAELHIEGNSKFYWVHKEYLVLQSNLFNQIFDNDNVSNGDVITITLPSPEAFDPILEYFYDGDADKFYDSLTLDNFKNIWENVEYLGMGAEARAVCLAYYQNEVLSDQE
;
A
#
# COMPACT_ATOMS: atom_id res chain seq x y z
N MET A 1 28.21 -24.99 12.45
CA MET A 1 27.00 -24.15 12.61
C MET A 1 26.89 -23.36 11.32
N THR A 2 25.93 -23.70 10.48
CA THR A 2 25.79 -23.19 9.11
C THR A 2 24.78 -22.05 9.14
N THR A 3 25.23 -20.81 8.92
CA THR A 3 24.35 -19.66 8.71
C THR A 3 23.82 -19.72 7.28
N ALA A 4 22.51 -19.88 7.13
CA ALA A 4 21.85 -19.79 5.84
C ALA A 4 21.57 -18.30 5.55
N THR A 5 22.43 -17.68 4.74
CA THR A 5 22.17 -16.37 4.15
C THR A 5 21.22 -16.57 2.98
N THR A 6 19.94 -16.26 3.17
CA THR A 6 18.99 -16.17 2.06
C THR A 6 19.34 -14.92 1.24
N PRO A 7 19.60 -15.03 -0.07
CA PRO A 7 19.94 -13.86 -0.87
C PRO A 7 18.69 -13.00 -1.08
N PHE A 8 18.75 -11.73 -0.64
CA PHE A 8 17.83 -10.70 -1.06
C PHE A 8 18.03 -10.48 -2.57
N MET A 9 16.97 -10.60 -3.37
CA MET A 9 17.05 -10.42 -4.82
C MET A 9 17.52 -8.99 -5.14
N SER A 10 18.44 -8.88 -6.10
CA SER A 10 19.03 -7.61 -6.56
C SER A 10 17.95 -6.62 -7.03
N ALA A 11 18.09 -5.36 -6.62
CA ALA A 11 17.20 -4.24 -6.98
C ALA A 11 17.09 -4.03 -8.51
N ASP A 12 18.08 -4.47 -9.29
CA ASP A 12 18.11 -4.33 -10.75
C ASP A 12 17.07 -5.20 -11.48
N GLN A 13 16.42 -6.14 -10.78
CA GLN A 13 15.43 -7.04 -11.39
C GLN A 13 13.98 -6.54 -11.27
N CYS A 14 13.75 -5.41 -10.58
CA CYS A 14 12.41 -4.88 -10.28
C CYS A 14 12.04 -3.62 -11.08
N VAL A 15 12.42 -3.54 -12.35
CA VAL A 15 11.79 -2.58 -13.29
C VAL A 15 10.87 -3.35 -14.22
N LYS A 16 9.75 -3.83 -13.67
CA LYS A 16 8.56 -4.08 -14.48
C LYS A 16 7.82 -2.76 -14.57
N THR A 17 7.85 -2.14 -15.74
CA THR A 17 7.06 -0.95 -16.08
C THR A 17 5.64 -1.15 -15.56
N ILE A 18 5.25 -0.35 -14.56
CA ILE A 18 3.89 -0.33 -14.02
C ILE A 18 3.00 0.16 -15.16
N THR A 19 2.36 -0.78 -15.85
CA THR A 19 1.29 -0.45 -16.77
C THR A 19 0.05 -0.34 -15.90
N VAL A 20 -0.20 0.85 -15.34
CA VAL A 20 -1.53 1.13 -14.77
C VAL A 20 -2.50 1.05 -15.94
N SER A 21 -3.16 -0.09 -16.09
CA SER A 21 -4.19 -0.25 -17.11
C SER A 21 -5.32 0.70 -16.75
N ASN A 22 -5.45 1.77 -17.54
CA ASN A 22 -6.53 2.76 -17.53
C ASN A 22 -7.94 2.16 -17.75
N ALA A 23 -8.10 0.84 -17.63
CA ALA A 23 -9.29 0.10 -18.04
C ALA A 23 -10.53 0.44 -17.18
N ASN A 24 -10.33 0.81 -15.91
CA ASN A 24 -11.44 1.02 -14.95
C ASN A 24 -11.56 2.47 -14.46
N VAL A 25 -10.90 3.39 -15.17
CA VAL A 25 -10.84 4.81 -14.86
C VAL A 25 -12.06 5.47 -15.50
N SER A 26 -12.97 6.01 -14.68
CA SER A 26 -14.24 6.61 -15.11
C SER A 26 -14.05 7.52 -16.33
N PRO A 27 -14.98 7.57 -17.32
CA PRO A 27 -14.83 8.38 -18.53
C PRO A 27 -14.49 9.85 -18.25
N LEU A 28 -14.90 10.36 -17.09
CA LEU A 28 -14.64 11.71 -16.58
C LEU A 28 -13.16 12.03 -16.34
N ILE A 29 -12.33 11.03 -16.07
CA ILE A 29 -10.90 11.20 -15.77
C ILE A 29 -10.00 10.59 -16.86
N LYS A 30 -10.59 10.22 -18.01
CA LYS A 30 -9.86 9.73 -19.18
C LYS A 30 -8.95 10.82 -19.76
N GLY A 31 -7.64 10.57 -19.74
CA GLY A 31 -6.63 11.49 -20.25
C GLY A 31 -5.97 12.36 -19.16
N ILE A 32 -6.41 12.24 -17.91
CA ILE A 32 -5.71 12.84 -16.77
C ILE A 32 -4.59 11.89 -16.34
N PRO A 33 -3.35 12.37 -16.16
CA PRO A 33 -2.28 11.56 -15.61
C PRO A 33 -2.63 11.03 -14.22
N VAL A 34 -2.43 9.73 -13.98
CA VAL A 34 -2.70 9.10 -12.68
C VAL A 34 -1.91 9.75 -11.55
N THR A 35 -0.68 10.20 -11.82
CA THR A 35 0.16 10.92 -10.85
C THR A 35 -0.49 12.22 -10.36
N TYR A 36 -1.15 12.96 -11.25
CA TYR A 36 -1.88 14.17 -10.87
C TYR A 36 -3.10 13.84 -9.99
N ILE A 37 -3.82 12.76 -10.31
CA ILE A 37 -4.96 12.30 -9.51
C ILE A 37 -4.49 11.91 -8.11
N LEU A 38 -3.43 11.12 -8.01
CA LEU A 38 -2.84 10.70 -6.74
C LEU A 38 -2.38 11.91 -5.91
N GLU A 39 -1.68 12.86 -6.51
CA GLU A 39 -1.26 14.08 -5.81
C GLU A 39 -2.45 14.84 -5.19
N LYS A 40 -3.58 14.92 -5.91
CA LYS A 40 -4.80 15.56 -5.39
C LYS A 40 -5.50 14.74 -4.33
N LEU A 41 -5.50 13.41 -4.44
CA LEU A 41 -6.01 12.53 -3.40
C LEU A 41 -5.19 12.67 -2.13
N HIS A 42 -3.86 12.64 -2.22
CA HIS A 42 -2.95 12.78 -1.07
C HIS A 42 -3.14 14.13 -0.33
N GLN A 43 -3.36 15.22 -1.08
CA GLN A 43 -3.69 16.54 -0.50
C GLN A 43 -5.00 16.53 0.31
N LEU A 44 -5.97 15.70 -0.09
CA LEU A 44 -7.26 15.57 0.58
C LEU A 44 -7.26 14.48 1.66
N GLY A 45 -6.33 13.53 1.59
CA GLY A 45 -6.24 12.32 2.39
C GLY A 45 -6.54 12.49 3.87
N PRO A 46 -5.91 13.45 4.58
CA PRO A 46 -6.16 13.66 6.01
C PRO A 46 -7.62 13.94 6.38
N ASN A 47 -8.43 14.47 5.46
CA ASN A 47 -9.85 14.74 5.70
C ASN A 47 -10.74 13.50 5.49
N TYR A 48 -10.24 12.50 4.77
CA TYR A 48 -10.99 11.29 4.40
C TYR A 48 -10.47 10.03 5.10
N PHE A 49 -9.28 10.08 5.70
CA PHE A 49 -8.68 8.93 6.35
C PHE A 49 -9.60 8.40 7.45
N ASN A 50 -10.03 7.15 7.27
CA ASN A 50 -10.92 6.43 8.18
C ASN A 50 -12.25 7.16 8.48
N ASP A 51 -12.71 8.07 7.60
CA ASP A 51 -14.01 8.72 7.74
C ASP A 51 -15.13 7.83 7.23
N LYS A 52 -15.95 7.34 8.17
CA LYS A 52 -17.15 6.54 7.89
C LYS A 52 -18.17 7.28 7.02
N SER A 53 -18.27 8.61 7.14
CA SER A 53 -19.37 9.36 6.52
C SER A 53 -19.28 9.41 5.00
N THR A 54 -18.07 9.26 4.45
CA THR A 54 -17.75 9.32 3.03
C THR A 54 -17.18 8.02 2.47
N ALA A 55 -16.82 7.07 3.34
CA ALA A 55 -16.19 5.82 2.93
C ALA A 55 -17.06 5.01 1.98
N TYR A 56 -16.37 4.28 1.10
CA TYR A 56 -16.99 3.37 0.15
C TYR A 56 -17.32 2.02 0.80
N ALA A 57 -16.46 1.52 1.68
CA ALA A 57 -16.59 0.20 2.30
C ALA A 57 -15.91 0.14 3.67
N GLU A 58 -16.24 -0.90 4.44
CA GLU A 58 -15.51 -1.29 5.64
C GLU A 58 -14.50 -2.39 5.27
N LEU A 59 -13.21 -2.19 5.55
CA LEU A 59 -12.13 -3.14 5.30
C LEU A 59 -11.75 -3.87 6.59
N HIS A 60 -11.79 -5.19 6.53
CA HIS A 60 -11.35 -6.12 7.55
C HIS A 60 -10.10 -6.86 7.08
N ILE A 61 -9.19 -7.12 8.00
CA ILE A 61 -8.02 -7.96 7.74
C ILE A 61 -8.11 -9.16 8.64
N GLU A 62 -8.11 -10.36 8.06
CA GLU A 62 -8.14 -11.60 8.85
C GLU A 62 -6.96 -11.64 9.80
N GLY A 63 -7.22 -11.98 11.07
CA GLY A 63 -6.20 -11.97 12.13
C GLY A 63 -5.93 -10.60 12.74
N ASN A 64 -6.56 -9.53 12.25
CA ASN A 64 -6.56 -8.22 12.90
C ASN A 64 -7.94 -7.94 13.53
N SER A 65 -7.96 -7.32 14.71
CA SER A 65 -9.20 -6.92 15.39
C SER A 65 -9.72 -5.55 14.95
N LYS A 66 -8.87 -4.76 14.30
CA LYS A 66 -9.23 -3.45 13.74
C LYS A 66 -9.91 -3.62 12.38
N PHE A 67 -10.80 -2.68 12.09
CA PHE A 67 -11.41 -2.48 10.79
C PHE A 67 -11.27 -1.01 10.38
N TYR A 68 -11.39 -0.74 9.08
CA TYR A 68 -11.08 0.56 8.51
C TYR A 68 -12.17 1.02 7.55
N TRP A 69 -12.56 2.28 7.63
CA TRP A 69 -13.44 2.90 6.63
C TRP A 69 -12.57 3.35 5.44
N VAL A 70 -12.76 2.71 4.30
CA VAL A 70 -11.87 2.88 3.14
C VAL A 70 -12.57 3.49 1.92
N HIS A 71 -11.78 4.26 1.16
CA HIS A 71 -12.19 4.91 -0.07
C HIS A 71 -11.49 4.23 -1.24
N LYS A 72 -12.27 3.68 -2.19
CA LYS A 72 -11.78 2.82 -3.27
C LYS A 72 -10.60 3.47 -4.02
N GLU A 73 -10.71 4.75 -4.34
CA GLU A 73 -9.76 5.50 -5.17
C GLU A 73 -8.35 5.54 -4.58
N TYR A 74 -8.21 5.66 -3.27
CA TYR A 74 -6.91 5.65 -2.60
C TYR A 74 -6.23 4.28 -2.68
N LEU A 75 -7.01 3.20 -2.62
CA LEU A 75 -6.47 1.83 -2.62
C LEU A 75 -6.15 1.35 -4.05
N VAL A 76 -7.09 1.49 -4.99
CA VAL A 76 -6.98 0.88 -6.34
C VAL A 76 -5.93 1.52 -7.24
N LEU A 77 -5.58 2.78 -6.98
CA LEU A 77 -4.56 3.49 -7.76
C LEU A 77 -3.14 3.14 -7.31
N GLN A 78 -2.99 2.55 -6.11
CA GLN A 78 -1.70 2.33 -5.46
C GLN A 78 -1.40 0.86 -5.18
N SER A 79 -2.38 -0.04 -5.33
CA SER A 79 -2.24 -1.47 -5.06
C SER A 79 -2.90 -2.33 -6.15
N ASN A 80 -2.14 -3.28 -6.69
CA ASN A 80 -2.64 -4.24 -7.66
C ASN A 80 -3.70 -5.18 -7.05
N LEU A 81 -3.53 -5.58 -5.79
CA LEU A 81 -4.50 -6.44 -5.10
C LEU A 81 -5.86 -5.74 -4.97
N PHE A 82 -5.87 -4.51 -4.46
CA PHE A 82 -7.11 -3.77 -4.31
C PHE A 82 -7.75 -3.47 -5.66
N ASN A 83 -6.96 -3.13 -6.68
CA ASN A 83 -7.45 -2.96 -8.04
C ASN A 83 -8.27 -4.20 -8.48
N GLN A 84 -7.73 -5.41 -8.31
CA GLN A 84 -8.43 -6.65 -8.62
C GLN A 84 -9.69 -6.88 -7.76
N ILE A 85 -9.61 -6.64 -6.45
CA ILE A 85 -10.75 -6.82 -5.52
C ILE A 85 -11.93 -5.94 -5.96
N PHE A 86 -11.67 -4.67 -6.25
CA PHE A 86 -12.70 -3.69 -6.57
C PHE A 86 -13.15 -3.69 -8.05
N ASP A 87 -12.45 -4.41 -8.93
CA ASP A 87 -12.81 -4.57 -10.34
C ASP A 87 -13.69 -5.80 -10.60
N ASN A 88 -13.73 -6.77 -9.69
CA ASN A 88 -14.47 -8.03 -9.87
C ASN A 88 -16.00 -7.90 -9.73
N ASP A 89 -16.59 -6.70 -9.84
CA ASP A 89 -18.04 -6.37 -9.74
C ASP A 89 -18.78 -6.87 -8.48
N ASN A 90 -18.09 -7.52 -7.54
CA ASN A 90 -18.68 -8.14 -6.36
C ASN A 90 -18.66 -7.24 -5.11
N VAL A 91 -18.14 -6.02 -5.23
CA VAL A 91 -18.04 -5.07 -4.13
C VAL A 91 -18.88 -3.84 -4.46
N SER A 92 -19.89 -3.61 -3.64
CA SER A 92 -20.80 -2.46 -3.68
C SER A 92 -20.48 -1.46 -2.58
N ASN A 93 -21.03 -0.24 -2.72
CA ASN A 93 -20.93 0.78 -1.70
C ASN A 93 -21.64 0.30 -0.41
N GLY A 94 -20.94 0.39 0.72
CA GLY A 94 -21.39 -0.04 2.04
C GLY A 94 -21.03 -1.48 2.41
N ASP A 95 -20.36 -2.22 1.51
CA ASP A 95 -19.97 -3.60 1.77
C ASP A 95 -18.86 -3.70 2.82
N VAL A 96 -18.77 -4.89 3.43
CA VAL A 96 -17.65 -5.31 4.26
C VAL A 96 -16.73 -6.17 3.41
N ILE A 97 -15.50 -5.72 3.23
CA ILE A 97 -14.45 -6.40 2.47
C ILE A 97 -13.50 -7.04 3.46
N THR A 98 -13.25 -8.34 3.34
CA THR A 98 -12.26 -9.04 4.15
C THR A 98 -11.10 -9.49 3.28
N ILE A 99 -9.88 -9.15 3.68
CA ILE A 99 -8.64 -9.60 3.02
C ILE A 99 -7.74 -10.34 3.99
N THR A 100 -6.82 -11.14 3.46
CA THR A 100 -5.71 -11.71 4.21
C THR A 100 -4.44 -10.92 3.91
N LEU A 101 -3.57 -10.78 4.91
CA LEU A 101 -2.24 -10.21 4.76
C LEU A 101 -1.20 -11.12 5.45
N PRO A 102 0.05 -11.17 4.97
CA PRO A 102 1.13 -11.87 5.65
C PRO A 102 1.34 -11.45 7.10
N SER A 103 1.23 -10.14 7.37
CA SER A 103 1.38 -9.57 8.72
C SER A 103 0.26 -8.57 9.03
N PRO A 104 -0.94 -9.05 9.43
CA PRO A 104 -2.12 -8.22 9.62
C PRO A 104 -1.93 -7.01 10.56
N GLU A 105 -1.10 -7.16 11.58
CA GLU A 105 -0.80 -6.14 12.59
C GLU A 105 0.03 -4.97 12.05
N ALA A 106 0.73 -5.16 10.93
CA ALA A 106 1.61 -4.17 10.32
C ALA A 106 0.94 -3.33 9.22
N PHE A 107 -0.40 -3.31 9.17
CA PHE A 107 -1.14 -2.63 8.10
C PHE A 107 -1.35 -1.13 8.33
N ASP A 108 -1.44 -0.66 9.58
CA ASP A 108 -1.78 0.74 9.88
C ASP A 108 -0.92 1.76 9.11
N PRO A 109 0.43 1.66 9.10
CA PRO A 109 1.26 2.64 8.41
C PRO A 109 1.10 2.59 6.89
N ILE A 110 0.79 1.41 6.34
CA ILE A 110 0.53 1.24 4.90
C ILE A 110 -0.77 1.92 4.51
N LEU A 111 -1.82 1.76 5.33
CA LEU A 111 -3.09 2.43 5.08
C LEU A 111 -2.96 3.95 5.20
N GLU A 112 -2.22 4.44 6.19
CA GLU A 112 -1.95 5.88 6.30
C GLU A 112 -1.24 6.41 5.05
N TYR A 113 -0.20 5.71 4.57
CA TYR A 113 0.53 6.06 3.35
C TYR A 113 -0.36 6.05 2.10
N PHE A 114 -1.34 5.15 2.00
CA PHE A 114 -2.31 5.22 0.90
C PHE A 114 -3.08 6.55 0.89
N TYR A 115 -3.33 7.16 2.05
CA TYR A 115 -4.10 8.40 2.14
C TYR A 115 -3.25 9.66 2.02
N ASP A 116 -2.11 9.74 2.71
CA ASP A 116 -1.30 10.96 2.75
C ASP A 116 -0.16 10.97 1.72
N GLY A 117 0.26 9.80 1.23
CA GLY A 117 1.40 9.66 0.31
C GLY A 117 2.73 10.12 0.89
N ASP A 118 2.80 10.31 2.22
CA ASP A 118 3.93 10.92 2.90
C ASP A 118 5.05 9.89 3.06
N ALA A 119 6.05 9.97 2.18
CA ALA A 119 7.18 9.05 2.16
C ALA A 119 8.06 9.19 3.41
N ASP A 120 8.21 10.40 3.95
CA ASP A 120 9.04 10.65 5.13
C ASP A 120 8.35 10.06 6.37
N LYS A 121 7.04 10.32 6.53
CA LYS A 121 6.25 9.72 7.61
C LYS A 121 6.19 8.19 7.50
N PHE A 122 6.06 7.65 6.28
CA PHE A 122 6.08 6.20 6.09
C PHE A 122 7.44 5.61 6.45
N TYR A 123 8.54 6.26 6.07
CA TYR A 123 9.89 5.89 6.50
C TYR A 123 10.03 5.87 8.02
N ASP A 124 9.61 6.95 8.68
CA ASP A 124 9.68 7.11 10.14
C ASP A 124 8.83 6.08 10.91
N SER A 125 7.84 5.48 10.26
CA SER A 125 7.02 4.40 10.84
C SER A 125 7.72 3.04 10.85
N LEU A 126 8.78 2.89 10.05
CA LEU A 126 9.56 1.65 9.96
C LEU A 126 10.51 1.55 11.16
N THR A 127 10.59 0.35 11.71
CA THR A 127 11.51 -0.01 12.79
C THR A 127 12.16 -1.34 12.46
N LEU A 128 13.28 -1.68 13.12
CA LEU A 128 13.93 -2.98 12.94
C LEU A 128 12.98 -4.15 13.24
N ASP A 129 12.04 -3.96 14.17
CA ASP A 129 11.09 -4.99 14.59
C ASP A 129 9.94 -5.17 13.60
N ASN A 130 9.45 -4.08 12.98
CA ASN A 130 8.27 -4.13 12.11
C ASN A 130 8.60 -4.15 10.61
N PHE A 131 9.82 -3.77 10.21
CA PHE A 131 10.20 -3.52 8.82
C PHE A 131 9.89 -4.72 7.93
N LYS A 132 10.28 -5.92 8.37
CA LYS A 132 10.07 -7.14 7.61
C LYS A 132 8.58 -7.40 7.36
N ASN A 133 7.74 -7.21 8.37
CA ASN A 133 6.30 -7.42 8.31
C ASN A 133 5.64 -6.41 7.36
N ILE A 134 6.08 -5.14 7.41
CA ILE A 134 5.60 -4.09 6.49
C ILE A 134 6.04 -4.41 5.06
N TRP A 135 7.30 -4.81 4.84
CA TRP A 135 7.80 -5.17 3.51
C TRP A 135 7.02 -6.34 2.89
N GLU A 136 6.75 -7.40 3.66
CA GLU A 136 5.96 -8.53 3.18
C GLU A 136 4.54 -8.11 2.77
N ASN A 137 3.91 -7.22 3.54
CA ASN A 137 2.60 -6.65 3.18
C ASN A 137 2.67 -5.77 1.92
N VAL A 138 3.68 -4.89 1.79
CA VAL A 138 3.89 -4.01 0.63
C VAL A 138 4.01 -4.81 -0.66
N GLU A 139 4.79 -5.90 -0.62
CA GLU A 139 4.95 -6.82 -1.74
C GLU A 139 3.65 -7.59 -2.03
N TYR A 140 2.97 -8.10 -0.99
CA TYR A 140 1.72 -8.85 -1.14
C TYR A 140 0.59 -8.00 -1.73
N LEU A 141 0.45 -6.76 -1.27
CA LEU A 141 -0.49 -5.77 -1.79
C LEU A 141 -0.15 -5.34 -3.22
N GLY A 142 1.07 -5.61 -3.68
CA GLY A 142 1.56 -5.21 -5.00
C GLY A 142 1.59 -3.69 -5.14
N MET A 143 2.18 -3.00 -4.17
CA MET A 143 2.27 -1.53 -4.18
C MET A 143 3.25 -0.99 -5.24
N GLY A 144 3.13 0.31 -5.53
CA GLY A 144 3.95 1.05 -6.48
C GLY A 144 5.46 1.07 -6.17
N ALA A 145 6.23 1.65 -7.08
CA ALA A 145 7.69 1.75 -6.92
C ALA A 145 8.07 2.70 -5.78
N GLU A 146 7.24 3.72 -5.54
CA GLU A 146 7.42 4.77 -4.54
C GLU A 146 7.40 4.19 -3.12
N ALA A 147 6.37 3.42 -2.76
CA ALA A 147 6.28 2.75 -1.46
C ALA A 147 7.46 1.80 -1.23
N ARG A 148 7.84 1.03 -2.27
CA ARG A 148 8.99 0.10 -2.19
C ARG A 148 10.31 0.83 -2.03
N ALA A 149 10.48 1.98 -2.68
CA ALA A 149 11.68 2.80 -2.53
C ALA A 149 11.88 3.27 -1.09
N VAL A 150 10.80 3.62 -0.38
CA VAL A 150 10.85 3.96 1.05
C VAL A 150 11.36 2.78 1.88
N CYS A 151 10.78 1.59 1.69
CA CYS A 151 11.24 0.39 2.40
C CYS A 151 12.70 0.03 2.07
N LEU A 152 13.10 0.13 0.80
CA LEU A 152 14.48 -0.15 0.39
C LEU A 152 15.47 0.86 0.98
N ALA A 153 15.12 2.14 1.03
CA ALA A 153 15.94 3.16 1.68
C ALA A 153 16.13 2.87 3.17
N TYR A 154 15.06 2.45 3.87
CA TYR A 154 15.17 2.08 5.28
C TYR A 154 16.08 0.87 5.48
N TYR A 155 15.90 -0.16 4.66
CA TYR A 155 16.76 -1.34 4.70
C TYR A 155 18.25 -1.00 4.52
N GLN A 156 18.56 -0.14 3.56
CA GLN A 156 19.94 0.27 3.29
C GLN A 156 20.56 1.10 4.41
N ASN A 157 19.79 2.03 4.98
CA ASN A 157 20.29 3.01 5.94
C ASN A 157 20.32 2.52 7.38
N GLU A 158 19.39 1.61 7.75
CA GLU A 158 19.18 1.23 9.15
C GLU A 158 19.40 -0.28 9.38
N VAL A 159 19.05 -1.14 8.41
CA VAL A 159 19.16 -2.61 8.60
C VAL A 159 20.53 -3.16 8.21
N LEU A 160 21.12 -2.64 7.13
CA LEU A 160 22.45 -3.07 6.69
C LEU A 160 23.57 -2.39 7.47
N SER A 161 23.39 -1.14 7.88
CA SER A 161 24.34 -0.39 8.72
C SER A 161 24.52 -1.00 10.11
N ASP A 162 23.46 -1.58 10.68
CA ASP A 162 23.48 -2.23 12.00
C ASP A 162 24.22 -3.59 12.01
N GLN A 163 24.67 -4.07 10.84
CA GLN A 163 25.39 -5.34 10.70
C GLN A 163 26.91 -5.17 10.51
N GLU A 164 27.43 -3.93 10.47
CA GLU A 164 28.87 -3.61 10.48
C GLU A 164 29.39 -3.28 11.90
#